data_AF-A0A8C1UQT3-F1
#
_entry.id   AF-A0A8C1UQT3-F1
#
_cell.length_a   1.000
_cell.length_b   1.000
_cell.length_c   1.000
_cell.angle_alpha   90.00
_cell.angle_beta   90.00
_cell.angle_gamma   90.00
#
_symmetry.space_group_name_H-M   'P 1'
#
loop_
_entity.id
_entity.type
_entity.pdbx_description
1 polymer ?
#
loop_
_entity_poly.entity_id
_entity_poly.type
_entity_poly.pdbx_seq_one_letter_code
_entity_poly.pdbx_strand_id
1 'polypeptide(L)'
;KVDYLICYTFVLDGKLLQNFTALETLDLSNNDITELREHCFPPGLQIKDLHLSSNKIVHLEFGAFKNLAGSLQLLKLNRNRLTHLPVKGLELPRLTQLELSRNKLRLIEGLTFQGLSSLEVLKLQRNNISRLTDGAFWGLARMRVLHLDYNSLQEVNSGSLYGLESLLQLYLSNNSISNFNPEGWGFCERLRELNLSYNNLTKLSEGGFAKLVNLISLRLGHNSISHITEGAFRGLSSLQTLELDHNDISGTIEDTNGAFTGLENLHKLTLFGNKIKSVAKKAFSGLEALEHLNLAENAIRSIQPEAFSKMKNLRYLHIQSDSFLCDCQLHWFPEWLVTRGLKPGVQATCAHPESLKGTSIYQAPPQSFVCDDLPKPQITVHPVTTAAVLGKDVHLTCTAASSSSSPMTFTWLKDQETLRQAEVENFAHVRASDGGVMEYTTILHLRHVTFNHEGRYQCIISNHFGSSYSNKARVTVNGTFNKCKLYTGTLLHTFYTLAFLVSCPSKSSNFPSPIELVTAMNAGLVWC
;
A
#
# COMPACT_ATOMS: atom_id res chain seq x y z
N LYS A 1 38.67 26.05 -14.52
CA LYS A 1 39.71 25.69 -13.52
C LYS A 1 38.97 25.36 -12.24
N VAL A 2 39.16 24.17 -11.67
CA VAL A 2 38.61 23.82 -10.36
C VAL A 2 39.60 24.41 -9.35
N ASP A 3 39.24 25.53 -8.73
CA ASP A 3 40.07 26.15 -7.72
C ASP A 3 39.67 25.57 -6.35
N TYR A 4 40.57 24.79 -5.75
CA TYR A 4 40.39 24.24 -4.41
C TYR A 4 40.79 25.31 -3.39
N LEU A 5 39.80 25.93 -2.74
CA LEU A 5 40.06 26.78 -1.58
C LEU A 5 39.90 25.93 -0.31
N ILE A 6 41.01 25.61 0.36
CA ILE A 6 40.97 25.01 1.69
C ILE A 6 40.75 26.15 2.69
N CYS A 7 39.57 26.19 3.30
CA CYS A 7 39.21 27.21 4.27
C CYS A 7 39.38 26.62 5.67
N TYR A 8 40.44 27.00 6.38
CA TYR A 8 40.64 26.67 7.80
C TYR A 8 39.76 27.53 8.74
N THR A 9 38.83 28.31 8.20
CA THR A 9 38.00 29.25 8.96
C THR A 9 36.59 28.69 9.17
N PHE A 10 36.06 28.87 10.38
CA PHE A 10 34.69 28.50 10.76
C PHE A 10 33.61 29.24 9.94
N VAL A 11 33.99 30.39 9.36
CA VAL A 11 33.14 31.28 8.55
C VAL A 11 33.88 31.61 7.25
N LEU A 12 33.16 31.57 6.13
CA LEU A 12 33.69 31.92 4.81
C LEU A 12 33.81 33.44 4.67
N ASP A 13 35.03 33.96 4.49
CA ASP A 13 35.24 35.39 4.17
C ASP A 13 35.07 35.64 2.67
N GLY A 14 33.93 36.24 2.31
CA GLY A 14 33.59 36.54 0.92
C GLY A 14 34.57 37.47 0.21
N LYS A 15 35.38 38.27 0.93
CA LYS A 15 36.41 39.13 0.32
C LYS A 15 37.44 38.34 -0.48
N LEU A 16 37.72 37.10 -0.06
CA LEU A 16 38.63 36.21 -0.77
C LEU A 16 38.10 35.78 -2.13
N LEU A 17 36.77 35.79 -2.33
CA LEU A 17 36.13 35.37 -3.57
C LEU A 17 35.90 36.53 -4.55
N GLN A 18 36.04 37.78 -4.12
CA GLN A 18 35.60 38.95 -4.88
C GLN A 18 36.26 39.09 -6.27
N ASN A 19 37.49 38.61 -6.42
CA ASN A 19 38.24 38.69 -7.69
C ASN A 19 38.01 37.50 -8.63
N PHE A 20 37.28 36.46 -8.21
CA PHE A 20 37.08 35.22 -8.97
C PHE A 20 35.79 35.27 -9.81
N THR A 21 35.61 36.33 -10.59
CA THR A 21 34.36 36.57 -11.35
C THR A 21 34.09 35.56 -12.47
N ALA A 22 35.12 34.88 -12.97
CA ALA A 22 35.02 33.82 -13.98
C ALA A 22 34.85 32.41 -13.38
N LEU A 23 34.75 32.29 -12.05
CA LEU A 23 34.63 30.99 -11.38
C LEU A 23 33.23 30.41 -11.58
N GLU A 24 33.15 29.26 -12.25
CA GLU A 24 31.89 28.54 -12.48
C GLU A 24 31.65 27.42 -11.46
N THR A 25 32.71 26.84 -10.90
CA THR A 25 32.61 25.74 -9.93
C THR A 25 33.45 26.08 -8.71
N LEU A 26 32.83 26.07 -7.54
CA LEU A 26 33.49 26.29 -6.27
C LEU A 26 33.24 25.08 -5.35
N ASP A 27 34.32 24.36 -5.02
CA ASP A 27 34.25 23.23 -4.10
C ASP A 27 34.89 23.59 -2.75
N LEU A 28 34.03 23.71 -1.74
CA LEU A 28 34.37 23.96 -0.33
C LEU A 28 33.99 22.75 0.53
N SER A 29 33.87 21.56 -0.06
CA SER A 29 33.51 20.36 0.67
C SER A 29 34.62 19.91 1.62
N ASN A 30 34.24 19.21 2.70
CA ASN A 30 35.17 18.67 3.69
C ASN A 30 36.01 19.73 4.41
N ASN A 31 35.42 20.89 4.70
CA ASN A 31 35.99 21.92 5.57
C ASN A 31 35.24 21.96 6.92
N ASP A 32 35.57 22.96 7.74
CA ASP A 32 34.98 23.17 9.06
C ASP A 32 33.94 24.32 9.10
N ILE A 33 33.32 24.65 7.96
CA ILE A 33 32.36 25.75 7.87
C ILE A 33 31.14 25.45 8.75
N THR A 34 30.78 26.37 9.65
CA THR A 34 29.67 26.21 10.60
C THR A 34 28.43 27.03 10.27
N GLU A 35 28.58 28.10 9.50
CA GLU A 35 27.49 29.02 9.14
C GLU A 35 27.74 29.63 7.75
N LEU A 36 26.64 29.99 7.07
CA LEU A 36 26.66 30.74 5.82
C LEU A 36 25.81 32.00 5.98
N ARG A 37 26.44 33.14 5.73
CA ARG A 37 25.88 34.49 5.89
C ARG A 37 25.71 35.19 4.54
N GLU A 38 24.94 36.28 4.48
CA GLU A 38 24.67 37.03 3.22
C GLU A 38 25.96 37.48 2.51
N HIS A 39 27.00 37.84 3.27
CA HIS A 39 28.27 38.35 2.74
C HIS A 39 29.28 37.26 2.36
N CYS A 40 29.00 35.98 2.58
CA CYS A 40 29.91 34.88 2.24
C CYS A 40 30.15 34.78 0.72
N PHE A 41 29.17 35.20 -0.10
CA PHE A 41 29.27 35.21 -1.56
C PHE A 41 29.02 36.63 -2.09
N PRO A 42 30.07 37.40 -2.42
CA PRO A 42 29.92 38.78 -2.91
C PRO A 42 29.27 38.84 -4.30
N PRO A 43 28.72 40.00 -4.69
CA PRO A 43 28.15 40.20 -6.02
C PRO A 43 29.22 40.08 -7.12
N GLY A 44 28.80 39.62 -8.29
CA GLY A 44 29.66 39.48 -9.49
C GLY A 44 30.16 38.07 -9.76
N LEU A 45 29.98 37.13 -8.83
CA LEU A 45 30.33 35.72 -9.00
C LEU A 45 29.39 35.02 -10.00
N GLN A 46 29.95 34.22 -10.91
CA GLN A 46 29.22 33.45 -11.92
C GLN A 46 29.20 31.94 -11.62
N ILE A 47 29.20 31.59 -10.34
CA ILE A 47 29.23 30.19 -9.88
C ILE A 47 27.94 29.48 -10.31
N LYS A 48 28.10 28.40 -11.07
CA LYS A 48 27.05 27.46 -11.46
C LYS A 48 26.96 26.29 -10.49
N ASP A 49 28.11 25.79 -10.03
CA ASP A 49 28.20 24.62 -9.17
C ASP A 49 28.87 24.97 -7.84
N LEU A 50 28.12 24.90 -6.75
CA LEU A 50 28.63 25.16 -5.41
C LEU A 50 28.55 23.89 -4.56
N HIS A 51 29.73 23.37 -4.17
CA HIS A 51 29.83 22.24 -3.27
C HIS A 51 30.22 22.68 -1.86
N LEU A 52 29.35 22.37 -0.89
CA LEU A 52 29.54 22.65 0.54
C LEU A 52 29.33 21.36 1.36
N SER A 53 29.53 20.20 0.73
CA SER A 53 29.28 18.90 1.33
C SER A 53 30.23 18.60 2.48
N SER A 54 29.80 17.79 3.46
CA SER A 54 30.68 17.33 4.55
C SER A 54 31.31 18.47 5.37
N ASN A 55 30.57 19.55 5.62
CA ASN A 55 30.97 20.62 6.53
C ASN A 55 30.24 20.46 7.89
N LYS A 56 30.27 21.50 8.72
CA LYS A 56 29.60 21.55 10.03
C LYS A 56 28.44 22.56 10.04
N ILE A 57 27.88 22.91 8.88
CA ILE A 57 26.91 24.01 8.73
C ILE A 57 25.64 23.69 9.52
N VAL A 58 25.29 24.56 10.47
CA VAL A 58 24.08 24.43 11.30
C VAL A 58 22.98 25.37 10.84
N HIS A 59 23.35 26.58 10.43
CA HIS A 59 22.43 27.66 10.08
C HIS A 59 22.74 28.21 8.68
N LEU A 60 21.68 28.51 7.93
CA LEU A 60 21.72 29.29 6.69
C LEU A 60 21.00 30.60 6.96
N GLU A 61 21.71 31.72 6.88
CA GLU A 61 21.09 33.04 6.95
C GLU A 61 20.16 33.26 5.74
N PHE A 62 19.09 34.02 5.94
CA PHE A 62 18.22 34.42 4.85
C PHE A 62 19.03 35.18 3.77
N GLY A 63 18.91 34.77 2.51
CA GLY A 63 19.64 35.42 1.42
C GLY A 63 21.13 35.07 1.33
N ALA A 64 21.63 34.06 2.07
CA ALA A 64 23.03 33.62 2.00
C ALA A 64 23.54 33.39 0.56
N PHE A 65 22.67 33.02 -0.37
CA PHE A 65 23.01 32.73 -1.78
C PHE A 65 22.43 33.75 -2.78
N LYS A 66 21.85 34.87 -2.31
CA LYS A 66 21.17 35.89 -3.13
C LYS A 66 22.01 36.35 -4.34
N ASN A 67 23.30 36.61 -4.11
CA ASN A 67 24.19 37.10 -5.15
C ASN A 67 24.54 36.04 -6.22
N LEU A 68 24.17 34.77 -6.00
CA LEU A 68 24.35 33.66 -6.93
C LEU A 68 23.06 33.30 -7.69
N ALA A 69 21.95 33.98 -7.42
CA ALA A 69 20.63 33.68 -8.00
C ALA A 69 20.62 33.68 -9.55
N GLY A 70 21.46 34.51 -10.15
CA GLY A 70 21.57 34.64 -11.61
C GLY A 70 22.40 33.55 -12.30
N SER A 71 23.10 32.69 -11.58
CA SER A 71 24.08 31.76 -12.15
C SER A 71 23.99 30.33 -11.61
N LEU A 72 23.61 30.15 -10.34
CA LEU A 72 23.70 28.87 -9.64
C LEU A 72 22.71 27.84 -10.19
N GLN A 73 23.22 26.65 -10.53
CA GLN A 73 22.49 25.51 -11.09
C GLN A 73 22.52 24.30 -10.15
N LEU A 74 23.66 24.06 -9.49
CA LEU A 74 23.85 22.95 -8.55
C LEU A 74 24.30 23.47 -7.18
N LEU A 75 23.58 23.09 -6.13
CA LEU A 75 23.93 23.38 -4.75
C LEU A 75 23.98 22.09 -3.92
N LYS A 76 25.16 21.75 -3.42
CA LYS A 76 25.35 20.59 -2.54
C LYS A 76 25.63 21.02 -1.11
N LEU A 77 24.69 20.70 -0.22
CA LEU A 77 24.74 20.95 1.23
C LEU A 77 24.63 19.64 2.03
N ASN A 78 24.83 18.49 1.38
CA ASN A 78 24.73 17.18 2.01
C ASN A 78 25.81 16.93 3.07
N ARG A 79 25.51 16.09 4.06
CA ARG A 79 26.43 15.78 5.18
C ARG A 79 26.81 17.02 5.99
N ASN A 80 25.85 17.89 6.29
CA ASN A 80 26.00 19.02 7.21
C ASN A 80 25.18 18.78 8.49
N ARG A 81 24.92 19.83 9.27
CA ARG A 81 24.19 19.78 10.54
C ARG A 81 22.94 20.65 10.52
N LEU A 82 22.40 20.96 9.33
CA LEU A 82 21.25 21.84 9.16
C LEU A 82 20.04 21.29 9.91
N THR A 83 19.44 22.11 10.76
CA THR A 83 18.24 21.75 11.54
C THR A 83 16.95 22.30 10.94
N HIS A 84 17.05 23.40 10.19
CA HIS A 84 15.94 24.07 9.51
C HIS A 84 16.44 24.71 8.22
N LEU A 85 15.51 25.09 7.36
CA LEU A 85 15.75 25.89 6.15
C LEU A 85 15.00 27.22 6.29
N PRO A 86 15.54 28.33 5.78
CA PRO A 86 14.81 29.59 5.79
C PRO A 86 13.64 29.53 4.79
N VAL A 87 12.42 29.78 5.27
CA VAL A 87 11.22 29.83 4.43
C VAL A 87 11.35 30.94 3.40
N LYS A 88 11.17 30.61 2.11
CA LYS A 88 11.41 31.53 0.97
C LYS A 88 12.83 32.12 0.91
N GLY A 89 13.79 31.55 1.64
CA GLY A 89 15.15 32.10 1.73
C GLY A 89 16.10 31.67 0.62
N LEU A 90 15.70 30.70 -0.20
CA LEU A 90 16.48 30.17 -1.33
C LEU A 90 15.93 30.69 -2.67
N GLU A 91 16.05 31.99 -2.90
CA GLU A 91 15.64 32.64 -4.16
C GLU A 91 16.63 32.35 -5.29
N LEU A 92 16.66 31.11 -5.79
CA LEU A 92 17.60 30.63 -6.80
C LEU A 92 16.85 30.10 -8.04
N PRO A 93 16.36 30.98 -8.93
CA PRO A 93 15.45 30.60 -10.01
C PRO A 93 16.10 29.75 -11.10
N ARG A 94 17.43 29.67 -11.17
CA ARG A 94 18.18 28.83 -12.12
C ARG A 94 18.66 27.50 -11.53
N LEU A 95 18.43 27.27 -10.24
CA LEU A 95 18.87 26.05 -9.57
C LEU A 95 18.09 24.85 -10.12
N THR A 96 18.79 23.85 -10.61
CA THR A 96 18.21 22.60 -11.16
C THR A 96 18.34 21.45 -10.18
N GLN A 97 19.36 21.45 -9.31
CA GLN A 97 19.58 20.40 -8.33
C GLN A 97 20.01 20.95 -6.97
N LEU A 98 19.30 20.49 -5.92
CA LEU A 98 19.58 20.82 -4.53
C LEU A 98 19.78 19.55 -3.70
N GLU A 99 20.96 19.41 -3.10
CA GLU A 99 21.27 18.27 -2.23
C GLU A 99 21.36 18.67 -0.76
N LEU A 100 20.39 18.20 0.03
CA LEU A 100 20.29 18.43 1.47
C LEU A 100 20.33 17.12 2.28
N SER A 101 20.69 16.02 1.63
CA SER A 101 20.74 14.70 2.26
C SER A 101 21.73 14.62 3.42
N ARG A 102 21.47 13.75 4.41
CA ARG A 102 22.34 13.59 5.60
C ARG A 102 22.53 14.91 6.38
N ASN A 103 21.43 15.61 6.66
CA ASN A 103 21.37 16.74 7.59
C ASN A 103 20.53 16.34 8.82
N LYS A 104 20.06 17.31 9.60
CA LYS A 104 19.26 17.13 10.82
C LYS A 104 17.87 17.78 10.70
N LEU A 105 17.36 17.93 9.47
CA LEU A 105 16.05 18.54 9.23
C LEU A 105 14.95 17.68 9.85
N ARG A 106 14.00 18.32 10.55
CA ARG A 106 12.86 17.63 11.20
C ARG A 106 11.50 17.99 10.60
N LEU A 107 11.40 19.17 10.02
CA LEU A 107 10.17 19.74 9.48
C LEU A 107 10.51 20.45 8.16
N ILE A 108 9.66 20.28 7.16
CA ILE A 108 9.64 21.14 5.97
C ILE A 108 8.36 21.96 6.02
N GLU A 109 8.52 23.27 6.16
CA GLU A 109 7.41 24.22 6.24
C GLU A 109 6.88 24.58 4.85
N GLY A 110 5.64 25.08 4.80
CA GLY A 110 5.00 25.51 3.57
C GLY A 110 5.81 26.61 2.90
N LEU A 111 5.93 26.56 1.57
CA LEU A 111 6.67 27.54 0.78
C LEU A 111 8.20 27.57 1.08
N THR A 112 8.75 26.59 1.80
CA THR A 112 10.20 26.53 2.10
C THR A 112 11.05 26.67 0.84
N PHE A 113 10.63 26.03 -0.25
CA PHE A 113 11.36 26.01 -1.52
C PHE A 113 10.80 26.98 -2.58
N GLN A 114 9.95 27.93 -2.19
CA GLN A 114 9.50 28.98 -3.10
C GLN A 114 10.70 29.81 -3.58
N GLY A 115 10.77 30.05 -4.89
CA GLY A 115 11.91 30.72 -5.55
C GLY A 115 12.79 29.78 -6.36
N LEU A 116 12.67 28.46 -6.16
CA LEU A 116 13.41 27.43 -6.91
C LEU A 116 12.63 26.94 -8.15
N SER A 117 12.22 27.87 -9.02
CA SER A 117 11.29 27.60 -10.12
C SER A 117 11.82 26.66 -11.22
N SER A 118 13.15 26.50 -11.33
CA SER A 118 13.79 25.58 -12.29
C SER A 118 14.25 24.26 -11.66
N LEU A 119 13.95 24.01 -10.39
CA LEU A 119 14.45 22.84 -9.69
C LEU A 119 13.85 21.56 -10.25
N GLU A 120 14.69 20.62 -10.65
CA GLU A 120 14.30 19.32 -11.18
C GLU A 120 14.53 18.20 -10.15
N VAL A 121 15.60 18.30 -9.34
CA VAL A 121 16.02 17.26 -8.41
C VAL A 121 16.19 17.82 -7.00
N LEU A 122 15.42 17.30 -6.05
CA LEU A 122 15.53 17.62 -4.63
C LEU A 122 15.87 16.37 -3.82
N LYS A 123 17.03 16.41 -3.13
CA LYS A 123 17.53 15.31 -2.30
C LYS A 123 17.45 15.66 -0.82
N LEU A 124 16.47 15.09 -0.10
CA LEU A 124 16.23 15.27 1.34
C LEU A 124 16.42 13.97 2.15
N GLN A 125 16.92 12.90 1.53
CA GLN A 125 17.06 11.60 2.18
C GLN A 125 18.05 11.61 3.36
N ARG A 126 17.86 10.70 4.32
CA ARG A 126 18.70 10.58 5.53
C ARG A 126 18.70 11.85 6.37
N ASN A 127 17.55 12.48 6.53
CA ASN A 127 17.32 13.52 7.52
C ASN A 127 16.53 12.90 8.69
N ASN A 128 15.86 13.72 9.50
CA ASN A 128 14.98 13.26 10.57
C ASN A 128 13.58 13.87 10.39
N ILE A 129 13.15 14.03 9.13
CA ILE A 129 11.91 14.72 8.77
C ILE A 129 10.75 13.86 9.24
N SER A 130 9.99 14.35 10.21
CA SER A 130 8.80 13.67 10.73
C SER A 130 7.50 14.28 10.21
N ARG A 131 7.55 15.52 9.70
CA ARG A 131 6.37 16.26 9.23
C ARG A 131 6.68 17.08 7.98
N LEU A 132 5.73 17.07 7.06
CA LEU A 132 5.63 17.95 5.89
C LEU A 132 4.33 18.73 6.03
N THR A 133 4.40 20.06 6.08
CA THR A 133 3.18 20.89 6.14
C THR A 133 2.58 21.06 4.75
N ASP A 134 1.35 21.55 4.69
CA ASP A 134 0.68 21.88 3.44
C ASP A 134 1.50 22.87 2.61
N GLY A 135 1.65 22.57 1.31
CA GLY A 135 2.45 23.37 0.40
C GLY A 135 3.95 23.35 0.68
N ALA A 136 4.48 22.34 1.41
CA ALA A 136 5.90 22.18 1.69
C ALA A 136 6.78 22.29 0.42
N PHE A 137 6.29 21.75 -0.70
CA PHE A 137 6.97 21.76 -1.99
C PHE A 137 6.33 22.68 -3.03
N TRP A 138 5.43 23.57 -2.61
CA TRP A 138 4.77 24.48 -3.53
C TRP A 138 5.77 25.44 -4.18
N GLY A 139 5.58 25.73 -5.47
CA GLY A 139 6.48 26.55 -6.28
C GLY A 139 7.54 25.75 -7.04
N LEU A 140 7.69 24.44 -6.78
CA LEU A 140 8.59 23.54 -7.48
C LEU A 140 8.00 23.00 -8.79
N ALA A 141 7.59 23.91 -9.68
CA ALA A 141 6.80 23.59 -10.88
C ALA A 141 7.50 22.64 -11.88
N ARG A 142 8.83 22.57 -11.87
CA ARG A 142 9.64 21.72 -12.75
C ARG A 142 10.22 20.50 -12.07
N MET A 143 9.88 20.24 -10.80
CA MET A 143 10.48 19.13 -10.07
C MET A 143 10.07 17.79 -10.65
N ARG A 144 11.07 16.95 -10.91
CA ARG A 144 10.92 15.62 -11.52
C ARG A 144 11.25 14.51 -10.53
N VAL A 145 12.21 14.75 -9.64
CA VAL A 145 12.72 13.73 -8.71
C VAL A 145 12.76 14.28 -7.29
N LEU A 146 12.06 13.61 -6.38
CA LEU A 146 12.04 13.92 -4.96
C LEU A 146 12.49 12.71 -4.14
N HIS A 147 13.61 12.87 -3.43
CA HIS A 147 14.09 11.87 -2.47
C HIS A 147 13.76 12.28 -1.04
N LEU A 148 12.95 11.48 -0.38
CA LEU A 148 12.57 11.58 1.03
C LEU A 148 12.88 10.30 1.81
N ASP A 149 13.66 9.38 1.23
CA ASP A 149 14.01 8.11 1.87
C ASP A 149 14.78 8.29 3.19
N TYR A 150 14.70 7.31 4.08
CA TYR A 150 15.42 7.36 5.37
C TYR A 150 15.08 8.63 6.16
N ASN A 151 13.80 8.85 6.42
CA ASN A 151 13.27 9.91 7.29
C ASN A 151 12.35 9.28 8.34
N SER A 152 11.48 10.07 8.98
CA SER A 152 10.59 9.62 10.06
C SER A 152 9.13 9.98 9.76
N LEU A 153 8.74 10.00 8.49
CA LEU A 153 7.38 10.29 8.05
C LEU A 153 6.43 9.16 8.47
N GLN A 154 5.29 9.50 9.07
CA GLN A 154 4.28 8.55 9.52
C GLN A 154 3.09 8.41 8.55
N GLU A 155 2.90 9.42 7.70
CA GLU A 155 1.85 9.50 6.71
C GLU A 155 2.29 10.34 5.52
N VAL A 156 1.58 10.19 4.39
CA VAL A 156 1.64 11.11 3.26
C VAL A 156 0.30 11.81 3.15
N ASN A 157 0.25 13.07 3.61
CA ASN A 157 -0.96 13.90 3.53
C ASN A 157 -1.07 14.58 2.17
N SER A 158 -2.30 14.88 1.75
CA SER A 158 -2.58 15.49 0.44
C SER A 158 -1.99 16.89 0.30
N GLY A 159 -2.02 17.69 1.37
CA GLY A 159 -1.49 19.06 1.36
C GLY A 159 0.01 19.13 1.13
N SER A 160 0.78 18.14 1.59
CA SER A 160 2.23 18.10 1.39
C SER A 160 2.65 17.90 -0.07
N LEU A 161 1.83 17.19 -0.86
CA LEU A 161 2.09 16.94 -2.28
C LEU A 161 1.56 18.03 -3.21
N TYR A 162 0.89 19.05 -2.65
CA TYR A 162 0.28 20.13 -3.42
C TYR A 162 1.31 20.87 -4.30
N GLY A 163 1.03 20.93 -5.61
CA GLY A 163 1.85 21.63 -6.61
C GLY A 163 2.92 20.78 -7.30
N LEU A 164 2.97 19.46 -7.07
CA LEU A 164 3.97 18.55 -7.66
C LEU A 164 3.60 18.01 -9.04
N GLU A 165 3.08 18.86 -9.92
CA GLU A 165 2.45 18.47 -11.20
C GLU A 165 3.42 17.87 -12.23
N SER A 166 4.72 18.12 -12.08
CA SER A 166 5.78 17.61 -12.98
C SER A 166 6.53 16.40 -12.42
N LEU A 167 6.16 15.94 -11.22
CA LEU A 167 6.90 14.89 -10.52
C LEU A 167 6.81 13.57 -11.27
N LEU A 168 7.97 12.94 -11.48
CA LEU A 168 8.10 11.66 -12.18
C LEU A 168 8.54 10.54 -11.23
N GLN A 169 9.36 10.85 -10.23
CA GLN A 169 9.93 9.89 -9.29
C GLN A 169 9.80 10.38 -7.86
N LEU A 170 9.19 9.56 -7.02
CA LEU A 170 9.01 9.82 -5.60
C LEU A 170 9.54 8.65 -4.77
N TYR A 171 10.57 8.94 -3.99
CA TYR A 171 11.24 7.95 -3.14
C TYR A 171 10.95 8.24 -1.67
N LEU A 172 10.20 7.34 -1.03
CA LEU A 172 9.72 7.44 0.35
C LEU A 172 10.13 6.21 1.19
N SER A 173 11.11 5.44 0.71
CA SER A 173 11.50 4.20 1.37
C SER A 173 12.17 4.45 2.72
N ASN A 174 12.12 3.48 3.64
CA ASN A 174 12.72 3.61 4.97
C ASN A 174 12.14 4.82 5.73
N ASN A 175 10.82 4.87 5.85
CA ASN A 175 10.10 5.80 6.73
C ASN A 175 9.25 4.96 7.71
N SER A 176 8.23 5.55 8.31
CA SER A 176 7.28 4.87 9.18
C SER A 176 5.85 5.07 8.69
N ILE A 177 5.67 5.16 7.37
CA ILE A 177 4.39 5.47 6.73
C ILE A 177 3.43 4.31 6.95
N SER A 178 2.33 4.57 7.65
CA SER A 178 1.30 3.57 7.96
C SER A 178 0.03 3.76 7.12
N ASN A 179 -0.17 4.95 6.57
CA ASN A 179 -1.31 5.31 5.72
C ASN A 179 -0.95 6.46 4.77
N PHE A 180 -1.77 6.65 3.74
CA PHE A 180 -1.71 7.78 2.82
C PHE A 180 -3.12 8.16 2.37
N ASN A 181 -3.30 9.41 1.95
CA ASN A 181 -4.57 9.88 1.40
C ASN A 181 -4.58 9.74 -0.14
N PRO A 182 -5.47 8.92 -0.75
CA PRO A 182 -5.53 8.73 -2.20
C PRO A 182 -5.74 10.01 -3.02
N GLU A 183 -6.43 11.01 -2.48
CA GLU A 183 -6.65 12.29 -3.18
C GLU A 183 -5.36 13.11 -3.35
N GLY A 184 -4.37 12.89 -2.48
CA GLY A 184 -3.06 13.55 -2.59
C GLY A 184 -2.31 13.20 -3.88
N TRP A 185 -2.57 12.01 -4.43
CA TRP A 185 -1.96 11.57 -5.68
C TRP A 185 -2.43 12.39 -6.90
N GLY A 186 -3.58 13.08 -6.80
CA GLY A 186 -4.06 13.99 -7.85
C GLY A 186 -3.14 15.19 -8.10
N PHE A 187 -2.22 15.49 -7.18
CA PHE A 187 -1.22 16.55 -7.38
C PHE A 187 0.05 16.06 -8.10
N CYS A 188 0.19 14.76 -8.36
CA CYS A 188 1.35 14.16 -9.00
C CYS A 188 0.96 13.11 -10.06
N GLU A 189 -0.02 13.41 -10.91
CA GLU A 189 -0.57 12.48 -11.92
C GLU A 189 0.46 12.01 -12.97
N ARG A 190 1.57 12.74 -13.14
CA ARG A 190 2.67 12.37 -14.05
C ARG A 190 3.67 11.37 -13.45
N LEU A 191 3.46 10.96 -12.19
CA LEU A 191 4.37 10.07 -11.49
C LEU A 191 4.51 8.73 -12.23
N ARG A 192 5.77 8.30 -12.41
CA ARG A 192 6.15 7.05 -13.10
C ARG A 192 6.76 6.03 -12.15
N GLU A 193 7.46 6.47 -11.12
CA GLU A 193 8.05 5.60 -10.11
C GLU A 193 7.67 6.07 -8.70
N LEU A 194 7.10 5.14 -7.93
CA LEU A 194 6.78 5.34 -6.52
C LEU A 194 7.43 4.23 -5.70
N ASN A 195 8.31 4.62 -4.77
CA ASN A 195 8.93 3.68 -3.84
C ASN A 195 8.47 3.96 -2.40
N LEU A 196 7.65 3.05 -1.87
CA LEU A 196 7.13 3.02 -0.50
C LEU A 196 7.67 1.82 0.29
N SER A 197 8.77 1.21 -0.15
CA SER A 197 9.33 0.04 0.51
C SER A 197 9.89 0.37 1.89
N TYR A 198 10.00 -0.59 2.81
CA TYR A 198 10.50 -0.36 4.18
C TYR A 198 9.68 0.71 4.91
N ASN A 199 8.38 0.47 5.05
CA ASN A 199 7.42 1.30 5.76
C ASN A 199 6.49 0.42 6.62
N ASN A 200 5.40 0.97 7.14
CA ASN A 200 4.49 0.32 8.08
C ASN A 200 3.07 0.14 7.48
N LEU A 201 2.95 0.04 6.15
CA LEU A 201 1.65 -0.17 5.49
C LEU A 201 1.11 -1.55 5.84
N THR A 202 -0.17 -1.62 6.18
CA THR A 202 -0.84 -2.88 6.60
C THR A 202 -1.94 -3.34 5.64
N LYS A 203 -2.52 -2.41 4.88
CA LYS A 203 -3.59 -2.68 3.92
C LYS A 203 -3.53 -1.77 2.71
N LEU A 204 -4.04 -2.27 1.58
CA LEU A 204 -4.28 -1.51 0.36
C LEU A 204 -5.78 -1.53 0.04
N SER A 205 -6.38 -0.34 0.05
CA SER A 205 -7.82 -0.14 -0.18
C SER A 205 -8.13 0.06 -1.67
N GLU A 206 -9.40 -0.14 -2.04
CA GLU A 206 -9.91 0.04 -3.40
C GLU A 206 -9.56 1.43 -3.93
N GLY A 207 -8.96 1.48 -5.13
CA GLY A 207 -8.61 2.74 -5.79
C GLY A 207 -7.58 3.60 -5.04
N GLY A 208 -6.82 3.03 -4.09
CA GLY A 208 -5.83 3.79 -3.31
C GLY A 208 -4.78 4.51 -4.16
N PHE A 209 -4.52 4.02 -5.37
CA PHE A 209 -3.60 4.62 -6.34
C PHE A 209 -4.28 5.07 -7.65
N ALA A 210 -5.61 5.19 -7.68
CA ALA A 210 -6.37 5.37 -8.92
C ALA A 210 -5.99 6.63 -9.73
N LYS A 211 -5.45 7.67 -9.09
CA LYS A 211 -5.00 8.90 -9.75
C LYS A 211 -3.65 8.74 -10.48
N LEU A 212 -2.88 7.70 -10.16
CA LEU A 212 -1.53 7.49 -10.70
C LEU A 212 -1.56 6.70 -12.02
N VAL A 213 -2.31 7.20 -13.00
CA VAL A 213 -2.56 6.50 -14.28
C VAL A 213 -1.29 6.29 -15.13
N ASN A 214 -0.26 7.11 -14.93
CA ASN A 214 1.03 7.05 -15.63
C ASN A 214 2.10 6.25 -14.87
N LEU A 215 1.76 5.63 -13.73
CA LEU A 215 2.72 4.91 -12.91
C LEU A 215 3.21 3.66 -13.65
N ILE A 216 4.52 3.47 -13.71
CA ILE A 216 5.19 2.36 -14.39
C ILE A 216 5.73 1.35 -13.37
N SER A 217 6.26 1.85 -12.25
CA SER A 217 6.88 1.04 -11.21
C SER A 217 6.35 1.44 -9.83
N LEU A 218 5.81 0.46 -9.11
CA LEU A 218 5.35 0.60 -7.73
C LEU A 218 6.08 -0.40 -6.84
N ARG A 219 6.85 0.12 -5.88
CA ARG A 219 7.55 -0.71 -4.88
C ARG A 219 6.93 -0.55 -3.51
N LEU A 220 6.47 -1.66 -2.95
CA LEU A 220 5.80 -1.77 -1.65
C LEU A 220 6.42 -2.87 -0.78
N GLY A 221 7.63 -3.33 -1.12
CA GLY A 221 8.30 -4.40 -0.40
C GLY A 221 8.70 -4.02 1.03
N HIS A 222 8.89 -5.00 1.92
CA HIS A 222 9.23 -4.77 3.33
C HIS A 222 8.23 -3.82 4.04
N ASN A 223 6.95 -4.12 3.93
CA ASN A 223 5.89 -3.51 4.74
C ASN A 223 5.22 -4.63 5.58
N SER A 224 4.06 -4.37 6.15
CA SER A 224 3.25 -5.38 6.88
C SER A 224 1.89 -5.59 6.18
N ILE A 225 1.87 -5.48 4.84
CA ILE A 225 0.65 -5.57 4.04
C ILE A 225 0.13 -6.99 4.15
N SER A 226 -1.03 -7.15 4.77
CA SER A 226 -1.71 -8.44 4.91
C SER A 226 -3.01 -8.51 4.11
N HIS A 227 -3.58 -7.35 3.77
CA HIS A 227 -4.87 -7.23 3.12
C HIS A 227 -4.78 -6.31 1.90
N ILE A 228 -5.15 -6.85 0.73
CA ILE A 228 -5.31 -6.12 -0.52
C ILE A 228 -6.74 -6.33 -0.98
N THR A 229 -7.54 -5.26 -0.99
CA THR A 229 -8.94 -5.36 -1.40
C THR A 229 -9.06 -5.55 -2.90
N GLU A 230 -10.21 -6.05 -3.35
CA GLU A 230 -10.57 -6.06 -4.77
C GLU A 230 -10.42 -4.64 -5.36
N GLY A 231 -9.80 -4.54 -6.54
CA GLY A 231 -9.59 -3.25 -7.21
C GLY A 231 -8.65 -2.28 -6.49
N ALA A 232 -7.81 -2.73 -5.55
CA ALA A 232 -6.81 -1.87 -4.89
C ALA A 232 -5.87 -1.16 -5.88
N PHE A 233 -5.58 -1.81 -7.00
CA PHE A 233 -4.73 -1.29 -8.08
C PHE A 233 -5.52 -0.76 -9.28
N ARG A 234 -6.84 -0.61 -9.16
CA ARG A 234 -7.68 -0.08 -10.24
C ARG A 234 -7.22 1.35 -10.60
N GLY A 235 -7.04 1.60 -11.89
CA GLY A 235 -6.54 2.88 -12.41
C GLY A 235 -5.05 2.89 -12.75
N LEU A 236 -4.27 1.90 -12.27
CA LEU A 236 -2.85 1.75 -12.60
C LEU A 236 -2.62 1.10 -13.98
N SER A 237 -3.24 1.64 -15.02
CA SER A 237 -3.26 1.06 -16.37
C SER A 237 -1.89 1.03 -17.04
N SER A 238 -0.95 1.90 -16.66
CA SER A 238 0.41 1.94 -17.22
C SER A 238 1.42 1.09 -16.43
N LEU A 239 1.00 0.45 -15.34
CA LEU A 239 1.93 -0.20 -14.41
C LEU A 239 2.54 -1.45 -15.02
N GLN A 240 3.87 -1.52 -15.02
CA GLN A 240 4.64 -2.62 -15.60
C GLN A 240 5.33 -3.47 -14.52
N THR A 241 5.73 -2.85 -13.40
CA THR A 241 6.41 -3.53 -12.30
C THR A 241 5.73 -3.26 -10.97
N LEU A 242 5.38 -4.32 -10.26
CA LEU A 242 4.82 -4.29 -8.91
C LEU A 242 5.65 -5.19 -7.98
N GLU A 243 6.24 -4.58 -6.95
CA GLU A 243 7.02 -5.29 -5.94
C GLU A 243 6.28 -5.29 -4.59
N LEU A 244 5.91 -6.48 -4.11
CA LEU A 244 5.19 -6.71 -2.84
C LEU A 244 5.95 -7.68 -1.93
N ASP A 245 7.26 -7.79 -2.12
CA ASP A 245 8.12 -8.73 -1.40
C ASP A 245 8.15 -8.44 0.11
N HIS A 246 8.37 -9.47 0.93
CA HIS A 246 8.51 -9.34 2.39
C HIS A 246 7.36 -8.56 3.04
N ASN A 247 6.14 -9.03 2.80
CA ASN A 247 4.91 -8.55 3.42
C ASN A 247 4.20 -9.71 4.14
N ASP A 248 3.00 -9.47 4.65
CA ASP A 248 2.19 -10.46 5.36
C ASP A 248 1.08 -11.05 4.47
N ILE A 249 1.25 -11.03 3.15
CA ILE A 249 0.21 -11.42 2.18
C ILE A 249 -0.03 -12.93 2.27
N SER A 250 -1.29 -13.31 2.45
CA SER A 250 -1.76 -14.70 2.49
C SER A 250 -3.12 -14.83 1.81
N GLY A 251 -4.22 -14.47 2.51
CA GLY A 251 -5.59 -14.60 2.03
C GLY A 251 -5.92 -13.92 0.69
N THR A 252 -5.16 -12.88 0.31
CA THR A 252 -5.28 -12.26 -1.01
C THR A 252 -5.03 -13.25 -2.16
N ILE A 253 -4.09 -14.18 -2.00
CA ILE A 253 -3.75 -15.19 -3.01
C ILE A 253 -4.53 -16.50 -2.79
N GLU A 254 -4.98 -16.75 -1.56
CA GLU A 254 -5.66 -18.00 -1.19
C GLU A 254 -7.19 -17.99 -1.44
N ASP A 255 -7.85 -16.82 -1.42
CA ASP A 255 -9.32 -16.70 -1.54
C ASP A 255 -9.81 -15.47 -2.30
N THR A 256 -9.04 -14.37 -2.30
CA THR A 256 -9.52 -13.12 -2.88
C THR A 256 -9.50 -13.16 -4.41
N ASN A 257 -10.58 -12.68 -5.02
CA ASN A 257 -10.68 -12.49 -6.46
C ASN A 257 -10.49 -11.01 -6.80
N GLY A 258 -9.73 -10.74 -7.85
CA GLY A 258 -9.64 -9.40 -8.43
C GLY A 258 -8.84 -8.38 -7.63
N ALA A 259 -7.99 -8.81 -6.70
CA ALA A 259 -7.03 -7.92 -6.03
C ALA A 259 -6.13 -7.19 -7.03
N PHE A 260 -5.76 -7.87 -8.12
CA PHE A 260 -4.92 -7.35 -9.21
C PHE A 260 -5.72 -6.88 -10.44
N THR A 261 -7.04 -6.74 -10.34
CA THR A 261 -7.86 -6.22 -11.44
C THR A 261 -7.43 -4.80 -11.81
N GLY A 262 -7.29 -4.54 -13.11
CA GLY A 262 -6.87 -3.24 -13.67
C GLY A 262 -5.38 -3.12 -13.98
N LEU A 263 -4.59 -4.18 -13.70
CA LEU A 263 -3.16 -4.25 -13.99
C LEU A 263 -2.87 -4.87 -15.37
N GLU A 264 -3.56 -4.38 -16.39
CA GLU A 264 -3.57 -4.95 -17.75
C GLU A 264 -2.20 -4.94 -18.43
N ASN A 265 -1.32 -4.00 -18.07
CA ASN A 265 0.04 -3.86 -18.62
C ASN A 265 1.14 -4.34 -17.67
N LEU A 266 0.80 -5.10 -16.62
CA LEU A 266 1.80 -5.56 -15.66
C LEU A 266 2.63 -6.70 -16.26
N HIS A 267 3.95 -6.50 -16.31
CA HIS A 267 4.89 -7.49 -16.85
C HIS A 267 5.63 -8.23 -15.73
N LYS A 268 5.86 -7.59 -14.59
CA LYS A 268 6.59 -8.15 -13.45
C LYS A 268 5.82 -7.98 -12.15
N LEU A 269 5.56 -9.10 -11.49
CA LEU A 269 5.03 -9.18 -10.13
C LEU A 269 5.98 -10.02 -9.28
N THR A 270 6.32 -9.51 -8.11
CA THR A 270 7.07 -10.25 -7.10
C THR A 270 6.36 -10.17 -5.75
N LEU A 271 6.16 -11.36 -5.17
CA LEU A 271 5.51 -11.64 -3.90
C LEU A 271 6.44 -12.52 -3.03
N PHE A 272 7.75 -12.36 -3.22
CA PHE A 272 8.78 -13.12 -2.54
C PHE A 272 8.70 -12.91 -1.03
N GLY A 273 8.93 -13.94 -0.22
CA GLY A 273 9.00 -13.79 1.24
C GLY A 273 7.68 -13.35 1.89
N ASN A 274 6.53 -13.86 1.41
CA ASN A 274 5.21 -13.60 1.98
C ASN A 274 4.70 -14.82 2.79
N LYS A 275 3.42 -14.81 3.18
CA LYS A 275 2.79 -15.86 4.00
C LYS A 275 1.81 -16.72 3.19
N ILE A 276 2.04 -16.88 1.88
CA ILE A 276 1.15 -17.59 0.97
C ILE A 276 1.29 -19.10 1.18
N LYS A 277 0.19 -19.76 1.55
CA LYS A 277 0.14 -21.24 1.70
C LYS A 277 -0.56 -21.93 0.55
N SER A 278 -1.44 -21.23 -0.16
CA SER A 278 -2.11 -21.79 -1.34
C SER A 278 -2.38 -20.74 -2.42
N VAL A 279 -2.55 -21.20 -3.65
CA VAL A 279 -2.83 -20.34 -4.80
C VAL A 279 -4.18 -20.72 -5.39
N ALA A 280 -5.15 -19.80 -5.31
CA ALA A 280 -6.48 -19.99 -5.85
C ALA A 280 -6.52 -19.84 -7.38
N LYS A 281 -7.49 -20.49 -8.03
CA LYS A 281 -7.70 -20.46 -9.48
C LYS A 281 -7.81 -19.04 -10.07
N LYS A 282 -8.35 -18.10 -9.29
CA LYS A 282 -8.63 -16.71 -9.70
C LYS A 282 -7.72 -15.68 -9.02
N ALA A 283 -6.70 -16.12 -8.27
CA ALA A 283 -5.81 -15.23 -7.51
C ALA A 283 -5.14 -14.16 -8.39
N PHE A 284 -4.77 -14.52 -9.62
CA PHE A 284 -4.05 -13.66 -10.56
C PHE A 284 -4.94 -13.14 -11.70
N SER A 285 -6.25 -13.02 -11.48
CA SER A 285 -7.16 -12.41 -12.45
C SER A 285 -6.78 -10.95 -12.72
N GLY A 286 -6.73 -10.54 -14.00
CA GLY A 286 -6.32 -9.19 -14.42
C GLY A 286 -4.83 -9.04 -14.73
N LEU A 287 -4.05 -10.13 -14.69
CA LEU A 287 -2.61 -10.16 -14.99
C LEU A 287 -2.31 -10.83 -16.32
N GLU A 288 -3.09 -10.57 -17.37
CA GLU A 288 -2.96 -11.27 -18.66
C GLU A 288 -1.61 -11.01 -19.37
N ALA A 289 -1.01 -9.84 -19.17
CA ALA A 289 0.28 -9.45 -19.75
C ALA A 289 1.51 -9.95 -18.98
N LEU A 290 1.34 -10.62 -17.83
CA LEU A 290 2.44 -10.94 -16.93
C LEU A 290 3.47 -11.87 -17.56
N GLU A 291 4.75 -11.49 -17.49
CA GLU A 291 5.88 -12.27 -17.99
C GLU A 291 6.71 -12.88 -16.85
N HIS A 292 6.80 -12.20 -15.71
CA HIS A 292 7.63 -12.60 -14.57
C HIS A 292 6.83 -12.61 -13.27
N LEU A 293 6.69 -13.79 -12.68
CA LEU A 293 6.06 -14.02 -11.38
C LEU A 293 7.05 -14.67 -10.41
N ASN A 294 7.32 -14.00 -9.29
CA ASN A 294 8.12 -14.56 -8.21
C ASN A 294 7.27 -14.80 -6.95
N LEU A 295 7.20 -16.05 -6.53
CA LEU A 295 6.50 -16.57 -5.36
C LEU A 295 7.44 -17.36 -4.43
N ALA A 296 8.77 -17.28 -4.63
CA ALA A 296 9.72 -17.97 -3.76
C ALA A 296 9.70 -17.40 -2.33
N GLU A 297 10.27 -18.16 -1.40
CA GLU A 297 10.16 -17.90 0.06
C GLU A 297 8.70 -17.75 0.52
N ASN A 298 7.80 -18.55 -0.05
CA ASN A 298 6.48 -18.79 0.48
C ASN A 298 6.34 -20.29 0.79
N ALA A 299 5.66 -20.63 1.87
CA ALA A 299 5.39 -22.02 2.25
C ALA A 299 4.18 -22.59 1.48
N ILE A 300 4.23 -22.55 0.14
CA ILE A 300 3.13 -22.96 -0.73
C ILE A 300 2.93 -24.49 -0.65
N ARG A 301 1.70 -24.88 -0.35
CA ARG A 301 1.30 -26.28 -0.15
C ARG A 301 0.43 -26.80 -1.29
N SER A 302 -0.41 -25.95 -1.86
CA SER A 302 -1.35 -26.37 -2.91
C SER A 302 -1.57 -25.25 -3.93
N ILE A 303 -1.63 -25.61 -5.22
CA ILE A 303 -1.95 -24.69 -6.31
C ILE A 303 -3.14 -25.27 -7.05
N GLN A 304 -4.25 -24.54 -7.12
CA GLN A 304 -5.45 -25.01 -7.78
C GLN A 304 -5.25 -25.14 -9.31
N PRO A 305 -5.92 -26.12 -9.96
CA PRO A 305 -5.97 -26.21 -11.40
C PRO A 305 -6.33 -24.87 -12.05
N GLU A 306 -5.66 -24.57 -13.16
CA GLU A 306 -5.84 -23.33 -13.93
C GLU A 306 -5.47 -22.01 -13.21
N ALA A 307 -4.84 -22.04 -12.03
CA ALA A 307 -4.40 -20.82 -11.33
C ALA A 307 -3.53 -19.87 -12.16
N PHE A 308 -2.77 -20.41 -13.12
CA PHE A 308 -1.92 -19.64 -14.02
C PHE A 308 -2.49 -19.51 -15.45
N SER A 309 -3.71 -19.98 -15.71
CA SER A 309 -4.28 -20.09 -17.06
C SER A 309 -4.47 -18.77 -17.80
N LYS A 310 -4.64 -17.67 -17.07
CA LYS A 310 -4.81 -16.31 -17.63
C LYS A 310 -3.49 -15.69 -18.09
N MET A 311 -2.37 -16.07 -17.49
CA MET A 311 -1.04 -15.53 -17.77
C MET A 311 -0.39 -16.21 -18.98
N LYS A 312 -0.95 -15.95 -20.17
CA LYS A 312 -0.49 -16.59 -21.42
C LYS A 312 0.96 -16.22 -21.79
N ASN A 313 1.42 -15.05 -21.35
CA ASN A 313 2.74 -14.50 -21.63
C ASN A 313 3.81 -14.86 -20.58
N LEU A 314 3.47 -15.71 -19.59
CA LEU A 314 4.40 -16.04 -18.51
C LEU A 314 5.64 -16.77 -19.04
N ARG A 315 6.82 -16.19 -18.76
CA ARG A 315 8.15 -16.68 -19.16
C ARG A 315 9.02 -17.08 -17.97
N TYR A 316 8.84 -16.41 -16.85
CA TYR A 316 9.59 -16.64 -15.62
C TYR A 316 8.63 -16.88 -14.47
N LEU A 317 8.71 -18.06 -13.87
CA LEU A 317 7.99 -18.43 -12.66
C LEU A 317 8.98 -18.92 -11.63
N HIS A 318 9.08 -18.21 -10.51
CA HIS A 318 9.93 -18.63 -9.40
C HIS A 318 9.09 -19.12 -8.23
N ILE A 319 9.21 -20.40 -7.89
CA ILE A 319 8.57 -21.03 -6.74
C ILE A 319 9.63 -21.91 -6.06
N GLN A 320 9.78 -21.75 -4.76
CA GLN A 320 10.63 -22.62 -3.96
C GLN A 320 9.86 -23.03 -2.70
N SER A 321 9.45 -24.29 -2.62
CA SER A 321 8.80 -24.84 -1.44
C SER A 321 9.02 -26.33 -1.31
N ASP A 322 9.23 -26.78 -0.09
CA ASP A 322 9.32 -28.17 0.33
C ASP A 322 8.04 -28.68 1.00
N SER A 323 6.97 -27.89 0.94
CA SER A 323 5.76 -28.06 1.74
C SER A 323 4.55 -28.53 0.93
N PHE A 324 4.76 -28.99 -0.32
CA PHE A 324 3.66 -29.35 -1.22
C PHE A 324 2.86 -30.56 -0.76
N LEU A 325 1.54 -30.46 -0.90
CA LEU A 325 0.59 -31.56 -0.90
C LEU A 325 0.56 -32.14 -2.31
N CYS A 326 1.17 -33.30 -2.50
CA CYS A 326 1.23 -34.00 -3.78
C CYS A 326 0.03 -34.93 -3.94
N ASP A 327 -1.16 -34.34 -3.90
CA ASP A 327 -2.45 -34.99 -4.08
C ASP A 327 -2.99 -34.79 -5.51
N CYS A 328 -4.21 -35.26 -5.77
CA CYS A 328 -4.84 -35.11 -7.08
C CYS A 328 -5.00 -33.65 -7.54
N GLN A 329 -5.01 -32.65 -6.63
CA GLN A 329 -5.12 -31.23 -7.00
C GLN A 329 -3.82 -30.69 -7.60
N LEU A 330 -2.67 -31.29 -7.26
CA LEU A 330 -1.37 -30.90 -7.82
C LEU A 330 -0.98 -31.69 -9.08
N HIS A 331 -1.69 -32.76 -9.43
CA HIS A 331 -1.38 -33.66 -10.55
C HIS A 331 -1.04 -32.94 -11.87
N TRP A 332 -1.76 -31.86 -12.21
CA TRP A 332 -1.56 -31.11 -13.45
C TRP A 332 -0.26 -30.29 -13.51
N PHE A 333 0.31 -29.94 -12.35
CA PHE A 333 1.32 -28.90 -12.22
C PHE A 333 2.71 -29.30 -12.77
N PRO A 334 3.25 -30.51 -12.50
CA PRO A 334 4.55 -30.92 -13.04
C PRO A 334 4.59 -30.93 -14.57
N GLU A 335 3.58 -31.52 -15.21
CA GLU A 335 3.49 -31.61 -16.68
C GLU A 335 3.32 -30.22 -17.31
N TRP A 336 2.49 -29.36 -16.70
CA TRP A 336 2.31 -27.98 -17.15
C TRP A 336 3.64 -27.19 -17.11
N LEU A 337 4.43 -27.31 -16.05
CA LEU A 337 5.74 -26.64 -15.93
C LEU A 337 6.72 -27.08 -17.02
N VAL A 338 6.77 -28.37 -17.32
CA VAL A 338 7.65 -28.92 -18.38
C VAL A 338 7.20 -28.43 -19.75
N THR A 339 5.90 -28.53 -20.05
CA THR A 339 5.33 -28.11 -21.33
C THR A 339 5.51 -26.63 -21.60
N ARG A 340 5.47 -25.80 -20.54
CA ARG A 340 5.68 -24.35 -20.62
C ARG A 340 7.15 -23.92 -20.53
N GLY A 341 8.09 -24.84 -20.32
CA GLY A 341 9.51 -24.52 -20.15
C GLY A 341 9.84 -23.77 -18.85
N LEU A 342 8.97 -23.83 -17.83
CA LEU A 342 9.10 -23.10 -16.57
C LEU A 342 9.79 -23.90 -15.45
N LYS A 343 10.08 -25.19 -15.69
CA LYS A 343 10.77 -26.09 -14.75
C LYS A 343 12.02 -25.48 -14.08
N PRO A 344 12.93 -24.74 -14.77
CA PRO A 344 14.15 -24.23 -14.14
C PRO A 344 13.92 -23.27 -12.97
N GLY A 345 12.80 -22.53 -12.97
CA GLY A 345 12.47 -21.58 -11.91
C GLY A 345 11.74 -22.19 -10.72
N VAL A 346 11.33 -23.46 -10.79
CA VAL A 346 10.46 -24.08 -9.78
C VAL A 346 11.14 -25.27 -9.09
N GLN A 347 11.47 -25.06 -7.81
CA GLN A 347 11.92 -26.09 -6.88
C GLN A 347 10.75 -26.48 -5.96
N ALA A 348 10.19 -27.66 -6.19
CA ALA A 348 9.01 -28.13 -5.49
C ALA A 348 9.22 -29.58 -5.01
N THR A 349 9.06 -29.77 -3.70
CA THR A 349 9.22 -31.05 -3.02
C THR A 349 7.95 -31.37 -2.25
N CYS A 350 7.50 -32.62 -2.31
CA CYS A 350 6.35 -33.11 -1.58
C CYS A 350 6.66 -33.19 -0.09
N ALA A 351 5.80 -32.64 0.75
CA ALA A 351 5.77 -32.87 2.19
C ALA A 351 4.77 -33.97 2.58
N HIS A 352 3.72 -34.13 1.79
CA HIS A 352 2.64 -35.10 1.99
C HIS A 352 2.12 -35.58 0.62
N PRO A 353 1.63 -36.82 0.48
CA PRO A 353 1.55 -37.90 1.48
C PRO A 353 2.92 -38.38 1.97
N GLU A 354 2.96 -39.08 3.12
CA GLU A 354 4.22 -39.59 3.70
C GLU A 354 4.98 -40.52 2.73
N SER A 355 4.28 -41.21 1.83
CA SER A 355 4.88 -42.03 0.76
C SER A 355 5.68 -41.24 -0.27
N LEU A 356 5.39 -39.95 -0.46
CA LEU A 356 6.08 -39.06 -1.41
C LEU A 356 6.98 -38.03 -0.72
N LYS A 357 7.03 -38.01 0.61
CA LYS A 357 7.77 -37.01 1.38
C LYS A 357 9.24 -36.92 0.98
N GLY A 358 9.71 -35.70 0.74
CA GLY A 358 11.08 -35.43 0.27
C GLY A 358 11.31 -35.69 -1.22
N THR A 359 10.31 -36.21 -1.94
CA THR A 359 10.41 -36.46 -3.39
C THR A 359 10.09 -35.19 -4.17
N SER A 360 10.84 -34.92 -5.24
CA SER A 360 10.53 -33.81 -6.15
C SER A 360 9.24 -34.09 -6.91
N ILE A 361 8.40 -33.07 -7.12
CA ILE A 361 7.14 -33.21 -7.87
C ILE A 361 7.33 -33.72 -9.30
N TYR A 362 8.52 -33.56 -9.89
CA TYR A 362 8.84 -34.06 -11.24
C TYR A 362 9.24 -35.54 -11.27
N GLN A 363 9.56 -36.10 -10.10
CA GLN A 363 9.98 -37.50 -9.95
C GLN A 363 8.86 -38.38 -9.42
N ALA A 364 7.84 -37.78 -8.78
CA ALA A 364 6.67 -38.50 -8.29
C ALA A 364 5.89 -39.13 -9.47
N PRO A 365 5.51 -40.43 -9.39
CA PRO A 365 4.72 -41.07 -10.43
C PRO A 365 3.36 -40.37 -10.60
N PRO A 366 2.87 -40.10 -11.83
CA PRO A 366 1.58 -39.43 -12.03
C PRO A 366 0.40 -40.11 -11.32
N GLN A 367 0.38 -41.44 -11.26
CA GLN A 367 -0.69 -42.20 -10.59
C GLN A 367 -0.66 -42.11 -9.06
N SER A 368 0.42 -41.56 -8.47
CA SER A 368 0.54 -41.39 -7.01
C SER A 368 -0.15 -40.12 -6.49
N PHE A 369 -0.54 -39.19 -7.38
CA PHE A 369 -1.27 -37.98 -7.03
C PHE A 369 -2.77 -38.28 -6.87
N VAL A 370 -3.14 -38.82 -5.71
CA VAL A 370 -4.53 -39.20 -5.36
C VAL A 370 -5.08 -38.34 -4.21
N CYS A 371 -6.40 -38.28 -4.06
CA CYS A 371 -7.08 -37.49 -3.02
C CYS A 371 -7.83 -38.39 -2.01
N ASP A 372 -7.21 -39.51 -1.65
CA ASP A 372 -7.78 -40.45 -0.68
C ASP A 372 -7.69 -39.90 0.77
N ASP A 373 -6.76 -38.97 1.00
CA ASP A 373 -6.54 -38.27 2.27
C ASP A 373 -6.93 -36.78 2.16
N LEU A 374 -7.52 -36.21 3.22
CA LEU A 374 -7.99 -34.82 3.28
C LEU A 374 -7.29 -34.03 4.42
N PRO A 375 -5.96 -33.87 4.37
CA PRO A 375 -5.20 -33.28 5.47
C PRO A 375 -5.42 -31.77 5.58
N LYS A 376 -5.74 -31.07 4.49
CA LYS A 376 -6.15 -29.66 4.51
C LYS A 376 -7.64 -29.58 4.88
N PRO A 377 -8.06 -28.69 5.79
CA PRO A 377 -9.47 -28.59 6.17
C PRO A 377 -10.32 -28.23 4.94
N GLN A 378 -11.44 -28.90 4.74
CA GLN A 378 -12.39 -28.59 3.68
C GLN A 378 -13.69 -28.11 4.30
N ILE A 379 -14.12 -26.90 3.97
CA ILE A 379 -15.37 -26.35 4.51
C ILE A 379 -16.56 -27.09 3.92
N THR A 380 -17.40 -27.65 4.80
CA THR A 380 -18.61 -28.39 4.49
C THR A 380 -19.87 -27.59 4.79
N VAL A 381 -19.81 -26.69 5.78
CA VAL A 381 -20.92 -25.78 6.13
C VAL A 381 -20.42 -24.35 6.08
N HIS A 382 -21.07 -23.53 5.26
CA HIS A 382 -20.79 -22.11 5.13
C HIS A 382 -21.77 -21.26 5.96
N PRO A 383 -21.36 -20.09 6.45
CA PRO A 383 -22.26 -19.17 7.12
C PRO A 383 -23.33 -18.65 6.15
N VAL A 384 -24.52 -18.38 6.67
CA VAL A 384 -25.70 -17.98 5.89
C VAL A 384 -25.96 -16.48 6.04
N THR A 385 -26.25 -15.81 4.92
CA THR A 385 -26.67 -14.40 4.93
C THR A 385 -27.95 -14.25 5.76
N THR A 386 -27.94 -13.35 6.73
CA THR A 386 -28.99 -13.25 7.76
C THR A 386 -29.49 -11.82 7.89
N ALA A 387 -30.82 -11.66 7.89
CA ALA A 387 -31.48 -10.41 8.29
C ALA A 387 -31.81 -10.48 9.79
N ALA A 388 -31.03 -9.76 10.59
CA ALA A 388 -31.16 -9.68 12.03
C ALA A 388 -32.22 -8.64 12.42
N VAL A 389 -32.88 -8.86 13.55
CA VAL A 389 -33.73 -7.84 14.19
C VAL A 389 -32.92 -7.14 15.27
N LEU A 390 -33.01 -5.81 15.34
CA LEU A 390 -32.33 -5.01 16.36
C LEU A 390 -32.57 -5.58 17.78
N GLY A 391 -31.49 -5.83 18.51
CA GLY A 391 -31.50 -6.36 19.87
C GLY A 391 -31.71 -7.87 20.00
N LYS A 392 -31.87 -8.61 18.90
CA LYS A 392 -31.88 -10.09 18.91
C LYS A 392 -30.49 -10.65 18.71
N ASP A 393 -30.31 -11.91 19.12
CA ASP A 393 -29.06 -12.64 18.93
C ASP A 393 -29.04 -13.32 17.56
N VAL A 394 -27.86 -13.37 16.96
CA VAL A 394 -27.61 -14.04 15.67
C VAL A 394 -26.38 -14.91 15.79
N HIS A 395 -26.44 -16.10 15.18
CA HIS A 395 -25.33 -17.05 15.16
C HIS A 395 -24.91 -17.32 13.71
N LEU A 396 -23.61 -17.24 13.42
CA LEU A 396 -23.05 -17.67 12.15
C LEU A 396 -22.23 -18.92 12.36
N THR A 397 -22.60 -20.00 11.67
CA THR A 397 -21.94 -21.31 11.80
C THR A 397 -21.06 -21.60 10.59
N CYS A 398 -19.86 -22.14 10.82
CA CYS A 398 -19.01 -22.70 9.78
C CYS A 398 -18.43 -24.03 10.24
N THR A 399 -18.46 -25.04 9.37
CA THR A 399 -17.91 -26.38 9.66
C THR A 399 -16.93 -26.81 8.58
N ALA A 400 -15.82 -27.44 8.97
CA ALA A 400 -14.87 -28.06 8.06
C ALA A 400 -14.53 -29.49 8.48
N ALA A 401 -14.28 -30.35 7.49
CA ALA A 401 -13.80 -31.71 7.68
C ALA A 401 -12.29 -31.79 7.42
N SER A 402 -11.56 -32.60 8.18
CA SER A 402 -10.16 -32.93 7.91
C SER A 402 -9.79 -34.28 8.53
N SER A 403 -8.95 -35.04 7.83
CA SER A 403 -8.33 -36.27 8.34
C SER A 403 -7.10 -36.01 9.21
N SER A 404 -6.59 -34.78 9.22
CA SER A 404 -5.40 -34.41 9.98
C SER A 404 -5.69 -34.26 11.48
N SER A 405 -4.79 -34.78 12.31
CA SER A 405 -4.76 -34.55 13.76
C SER A 405 -4.10 -33.22 14.15
N SER A 406 -3.65 -32.42 13.17
CA SER A 406 -3.02 -31.13 13.44
C SER A 406 -4.00 -30.16 14.14
N PRO A 407 -3.53 -29.35 15.10
CA PRO A 407 -4.35 -28.31 15.72
C PRO A 407 -5.00 -27.39 14.68
N MET A 408 -6.30 -27.14 14.87
CA MET A 408 -7.08 -26.23 14.04
C MET A 408 -7.09 -24.82 14.64
N THR A 409 -7.03 -23.82 13.78
CA THR A 409 -7.22 -22.41 14.13
C THR A 409 -8.46 -21.88 13.42
N PHE A 410 -9.33 -21.19 14.17
CA PHE A 410 -10.56 -20.61 13.68
C PHE A 410 -10.43 -19.09 13.67
N THR A 411 -10.74 -18.43 12.56
CA THR A 411 -10.67 -16.98 12.44
C THR A 411 -11.92 -16.46 11.74
N TRP A 412 -12.56 -15.46 12.33
CA TRP A 412 -13.69 -14.77 11.71
C TRP A 412 -13.27 -13.39 11.24
N LEU A 413 -13.65 -13.05 10.01
CA LEU A 413 -13.48 -11.74 9.41
C LEU A 413 -14.83 -11.02 9.35
N LYS A 414 -14.81 -9.70 9.55
CA LYS A 414 -15.90 -8.77 9.21
C LYS A 414 -15.36 -7.72 8.27
N ASP A 415 -15.97 -7.58 7.09
CA ASP A 415 -15.58 -6.61 6.07
C ASP A 415 -14.09 -6.68 5.71
N GLN A 416 -13.55 -7.91 5.67
CA GLN A 416 -12.14 -8.24 5.40
C GLN A 416 -11.16 -7.89 6.54
N GLU A 417 -11.64 -7.50 7.71
CA GLU A 417 -10.80 -7.29 8.90
C GLU A 417 -11.03 -8.40 9.93
N THR A 418 -9.96 -8.85 10.59
CA THR A 418 -10.04 -9.91 11.60
C THR A 418 -10.75 -9.44 12.87
N LEU A 419 -11.77 -10.19 13.31
CA LEU A 419 -12.46 -9.96 14.57
C LEU A 419 -11.64 -10.50 15.75
N ARG A 420 -10.86 -9.63 16.40
CA ARG A 420 -9.95 -10.03 17.50
C ARG A 420 -10.67 -10.39 18.80
N GLN A 421 -11.84 -9.82 19.06
CA GLN A 421 -12.62 -9.99 20.29
C GLN A 421 -14.01 -10.58 19.99
N ALA A 422 -14.06 -11.55 19.08
CA ALA A 422 -15.30 -12.25 18.74
C ALA A 422 -15.67 -13.25 19.83
N GLU A 423 -16.96 -13.31 20.18
CA GLU A 423 -17.51 -14.40 20.98
C GLU A 423 -17.73 -15.62 20.09
N VAL A 424 -16.91 -16.65 20.25
CA VAL A 424 -16.88 -17.81 19.37
C VAL A 424 -16.89 -19.10 20.19
N GLU A 425 -17.73 -20.04 19.78
CA GLU A 425 -17.72 -21.41 20.27
C GLU A 425 -17.17 -22.36 19.21
N ASN A 426 -16.26 -23.26 19.59
CA ASN A 426 -15.64 -24.21 18.68
C ASN A 426 -15.86 -25.64 19.18
N PHE A 427 -16.26 -26.53 18.28
CA PHE A 427 -16.55 -27.94 18.56
C PHE A 427 -15.78 -28.82 17.58
N ALA A 428 -15.41 -30.03 18.04
CA ALA A 428 -14.83 -31.06 17.20
C ALA A 428 -15.60 -32.37 17.41
N HIS A 429 -16.07 -32.99 16.33
CA HIS A 429 -16.84 -34.23 16.37
C HIS A 429 -16.26 -35.24 15.36
N VAL A 430 -16.28 -36.53 15.73
CA VAL A 430 -15.87 -37.60 14.81
C VAL A 430 -17.00 -37.85 13.82
N ARG A 431 -16.70 -37.87 12.52
CA ARG A 431 -17.70 -38.20 11.51
C ARG A 431 -18.08 -39.67 11.63
N ALA A 432 -19.37 -39.95 11.89
CA ALA A 432 -19.87 -41.26 12.32
C ALA A 432 -19.73 -42.41 11.31
N SER A 433 -19.34 -42.16 10.05
CA SER A 433 -19.26 -43.18 9.01
C SER A 433 -17.90 -43.90 8.97
N ASP A 434 -16.76 -43.22 9.20
CA ASP A 434 -15.45 -43.76 8.77
C ASP A 434 -14.28 -43.58 9.77
N GLY A 435 -14.51 -42.98 10.95
CA GLY A 435 -13.55 -42.91 12.06
C GLY A 435 -12.23 -42.13 11.84
N GLY A 436 -11.86 -41.83 10.59
CA GLY A 436 -10.62 -41.16 10.21
C GLY A 436 -10.73 -39.66 9.90
N VAL A 437 -11.96 -39.11 9.81
CA VAL A 437 -12.20 -37.70 9.47
C VAL A 437 -12.90 -37.00 10.64
N MET A 438 -12.29 -35.91 11.10
CA MET A 438 -12.83 -35.03 12.14
C MET A 438 -13.59 -33.86 11.50
N GLU A 439 -14.75 -33.54 12.04
CA GLU A 439 -15.51 -32.34 11.69
C GLU A 439 -15.33 -31.28 12.79
N TYR A 440 -14.93 -30.07 12.38
CA TYR A 440 -14.68 -28.94 13.24
C TYR A 440 -15.68 -27.83 12.94
N THR A 441 -16.49 -27.46 13.93
CA THR A 441 -17.51 -26.43 13.81
C THR A 441 -17.14 -25.21 14.64
N THR A 442 -17.24 -24.02 14.07
CA THR A 442 -17.10 -22.74 14.76
C THR A 442 -18.38 -21.93 14.62
N ILE A 443 -18.87 -21.37 15.72
CA ILE A 443 -20.08 -20.56 15.78
C ILE A 443 -19.71 -19.17 16.31
N LEU A 444 -19.89 -18.14 15.48
CA LEU A 444 -19.78 -16.74 15.88
C LEU A 444 -21.10 -16.28 16.50
N HIS A 445 -21.06 -15.80 17.74
CA HIS A 445 -22.19 -15.27 18.47
C HIS A 445 -22.23 -13.74 18.36
N LEU A 446 -23.27 -13.20 17.74
CA LEU A 446 -23.57 -11.78 17.71
C LEU A 446 -24.74 -11.52 18.67
N ARG A 447 -24.43 -11.16 19.92
CA ARG A 447 -25.45 -10.91 20.95
C ARG A 447 -25.95 -9.47 20.92
N HIS A 448 -27.25 -9.28 21.16
CA HIS A 448 -27.91 -7.98 21.17
C HIS A 448 -27.56 -7.14 19.94
N VAL A 449 -27.85 -7.68 18.75
CA VAL A 449 -27.40 -7.11 17.48
C VAL A 449 -27.78 -5.63 17.34
N THR A 450 -26.78 -4.81 17.05
CA THR A 450 -26.88 -3.38 16.70
C THR A 450 -26.49 -3.15 15.24
N PHE A 451 -26.79 -1.96 14.69
CA PHE A 451 -26.40 -1.60 13.31
C PHE A 451 -24.88 -1.70 13.03
N ASN A 452 -24.02 -1.62 14.05
CA ASN A 452 -22.57 -1.81 13.88
C ASN A 452 -22.19 -3.24 13.47
N HIS A 453 -23.06 -4.21 13.69
CA HIS A 453 -22.86 -5.59 13.28
C HIS A 453 -23.19 -5.83 11.81
N GLU A 454 -23.76 -4.84 11.09
CA GLU A 454 -23.93 -4.94 9.65
C GLU A 454 -22.58 -5.09 8.95
N GLY A 455 -22.51 -5.98 7.96
CA GLY A 455 -21.29 -6.25 7.21
C GLY A 455 -21.25 -7.62 6.57
N ARG A 456 -20.13 -7.93 5.93
CA ARG A 456 -19.85 -9.24 5.34
C ARG A 456 -18.92 -10.03 6.25
N TYR A 457 -19.39 -11.20 6.68
CA TYR A 457 -18.65 -12.10 7.55
C TYR A 457 -18.09 -13.28 6.76
N GLN A 458 -16.89 -13.74 7.14
CA GLN A 458 -16.25 -14.89 6.54
C GLN A 458 -15.50 -15.68 7.62
N CYS A 459 -15.60 -17.00 7.58
CA CYS A 459 -14.85 -17.88 8.45
C CYS A 459 -13.64 -18.46 7.71
N ILE A 460 -12.51 -18.55 8.42
CA ILE A 460 -11.29 -19.19 7.97
C ILE A 460 -10.95 -20.28 8.97
N ILE A 461 -10.85 -21.52 8.49
CA ILE A 461 -10.41 -22.67 9.27
C ILE A 461 -9.08 -23.12 8.68
N SER A 462 -8.05 -23.15 9.52
CA SER A 462 -6.69 -23.48 9.07
C SER A 462 -6.04 -24.52 9.97
N ASN A 463 -5.15 -25.31 9.39
CA ASN A 463 -4.22 -26.15 10.14
C ASN A 463 -2.81 -26.04 9.54
N HIS A 464 -1.93 -26.96 9.91
CA HIS A 464 -0.57 -27.01 9.36
C HIS A 464 -0.55 -27.15 7.83
N PHE A 465 -1.51 -27.87 7.22
CA PHE A 465 -1.56 -28.16 5.79
C PHE A 465 -2.17 -27.05 4.93
N GLY A 466 -2.84 -26.07 5.54
CA GLY A 466 -3.34 -24.89 4.81
C GLY A 466 -4.55 -24.25 5.46
N SER A 467 -5.02 -23.19 4.82
CA SER A 467 -6.20 -22.43 5.20
C SER A 467 -7.34 -22.69 4.22
N SER A 468 -8.57 -22.73 4.72
CA SER A 468 -9.78 -22.79 3.92
C SER A 468 -10.74 -21.69 4.32
N TYR A 469 -11.38 -21.10 3.32
CA TYR A 469 -12.15 -19.87 3.42
C TYR A 469 -13.61 -20.14 3.08
N SER A 470 -14.53 -19.72 3.94
CA SER A 470 -15.95 -19.90 3.71
C SER A 470 -16.46 -18.93 2.66
N ASN A 471 -17.67 -19.17 2.14
CA ASN A 471 -18.41 -18.10 1.47
C ASN A 471 -18.63 -16.92 2.41
N LYS A 472 -18.76 -15.72 1.84
CA LYS A 472 -19.04 -14.49 2.58
C LYS A 472 -20.55 -14.41 2.85
N ALA A 473 -20.93 -14.31 4.12
CA ALA A 473 -22.31 -14.13 4.56
C ALA A 473 -22.57 -12.65 4.90
N ARG A 474 -23.65 -12.06 4.41
CA ARG A 474 -24.02 -10.68 4.78
C ARG A 474 -24.95 -10.69 5.98
N VAL A 475 -24.70 -9.84 6.96
CA VAL A 475 -25.65 -9.55 8.05
C VAL A 475 -26.22 -8.16 7.84
N THR A 476 -27.54 -8.05 7.79
CA THR A 476 -28.29 -6.78 7.71
C THR A 476 -29.16 -6.65 8.96
N VAL A 477 -29.32 -5.46 9.52
CA VAL A 477 -30.04 -5.26 10.78
C VAL A 477 -31.28 -4.41 10.53
N ASN A 478 -32.46 -5.02 10.73
CA ASN A 478 -33.73 -4.34 10.59
C ASN A 478 -34.20 -3.81 11.95
N GLY A 479 -34.52 -2.53 12.00
CA GLY A 479 -35.25 -1.93 13.12
C GLY A 479 -36.75 -2.10 12.93
N THR A 480 -37.48 -2.53 13.97
CA THR A 480 -38.94 -2.39 13.98
C THR A 480 -39.31 -0.92 14.14
N PHE A 481 -39.53 -0.22 13.03
CA PHE A 481 -40.08 1.13 13.06
C PHE A 481 -41.54 1.07 13.50
N ASN A 482 -41.82 1.37 14.78
CA ASN A 482 -43.16 1.76 15.18
C ASN A 482 -43.45 3.14 14.55
N LYS A 483 -44.20 3.13 13.43
CA LYS A 483 -44.87 4.27 12.78
C LYS A 483 -44.12 5.61 12.83
N CYS A 484 -43.42 5.97 11.75
CA CYS A 484 -43.12 7.38 11.47
C CYS A 484 -44.45 8.16 11.44
N LYS A 485 -44.65 9.09 12.37
CA LYS A 485 -45.78 10.04 12.32
C LYS A 485 -45.44 11.12 11.30
N LEU A 486 -46.19 11.16 10.20
CA LEU A 486 -46.25 12.32 9.31
C LEU A 486 -46.93 13.47 10.05
N TYR A 487 -46.23 14.57 10.26
CA TYR A 487 -46.82 15.82 10.71
C TYR A 487 -47.20 16.67 9.49
N THR A 488 -48.50 16.84 9.25
CA THR A 488 -49.01 17.80 8.27
C THR A 488 -49.13 19.17 8.92
N GLY A 489 -48.27 20.12 8.54
CA GLY A 489 -48.41 21.53 8.90
C GLY A 489 -48.99 22.31 7.72
N THR A 490 -50.13 22.99 7.92
CA THR A 490 -50.74 23.92 6.96
C THR A 490 -49.99 25.25 6.98
N LEU A 491 -49.35 25.62 5.87
CA LEU A 491 -48.84 26.97 5.62
C LEU A 491 -49.85 27.72 4.73
N LEU A 492 -50.40 28.81 5.25
CA LEU A 492 -51.23 29.74 4.47
C LEU A 492 -50.36 30.50 3.45
N HIS A 493 -50.82 30.45 2.19
CA HIS A 493 -50.60 31.42 1.11
C HIS A 493 -49.17 31.95 0.87
N THR A 494 -48.42 31.30 -0.02
CA THR A 494 -48.11 31.75 -1.40
C THR A 494 -46.82 31.07 -1.91
N PHE A 495 -46.92 30.55 -3.15
CA PHE A 495 -45.87 29.94 -3.99
C PHE A 495 -45.32 28.54 -3.63
N TYR A 496 -45.14 27.75 -4.69
CA TYR A 496 -44.96 26.30 -4.78
C TYR A 496 -43.76 25.72 -3.99
N THR A 497 -44.03 24.84 -3.00
CA THR A 497 -43.38 23.52 -2.77
C THR A 497 -43.93 22.89 -1.48
N LEU A 498 -44.49 21.67 -1.56
CA LEU A 498 -44.82 20.87 -0.37
C LEU A 498 -43.55 20.22 0.18
N ALA A 499 -43.04 20.70 1.30
CA ALA A 499 -41.98 20.03 2.05
C ALA A 499 -42.58 19.06 3.06
N PHE A 500 -42.26 17.77 2.96
CA PHE A 500 -42.58 16.78 3.98
C PHE A 500 -41.45 16.71 5.02
N LEU A 501 -41.75 17.02 6.28
CA LEU A 501 -40.83 16.77 7.40
C LEU A 501 -41.05 15.36 7.93
N VAL A 502 -40.10 14.46 7.66
CA VAL A 502 -40.02 13.14 8.29
C VAL A 502 -39.10 13.25 9.51
N SER A 503 -39.66 13.12 10.71
CA SER A 503 -38.89 12.97 11.94
C SER A 503 -38.74 11.48 12.27
N CYS A 504 -37.54 10.93 12.07
CA CYS A 504 -37.15 9.62 12.58
C CYS A 504 -36.31 9.79 13.85
N PRO A 505 -36.51 8.99 14.90
CA PRO A 505 -35.62 9.02 16.06
C PRO A 505 -34.18 8.74 15.61
N SER A 506 -33.30 9.63 16.05
CA SER A 506 -31.95 9.88 15.58
C SER A 506 -31.03 8.65 15.50
N LYS A 507 -30.25 8.59 14.42
CA LYS A 507 -28.84 8.13 14.47
C LYS A 507 -28.11 9.01 15.49
N SER A 508 -27.72 8.47 16.65
CA SER A 508 -26.64 9.06 17.46
C SER A 508 -25.37 8.23 17.17
N SER A 509 -24.17 8.76 16.95
CA SER A 509 -23.59 10.10 17.10
C SER A 509 -22.34 10.19 16.20
N ASN A 510 -21.96 11.43 15.83
CA ASN A 510 -20.79 11.83 15.02
C ASN A 510 -20.95 11.81 13.48
N PHE A 511 -21.83 12.64 12.94
CA PHE A 511 -21.62 13.44 11.71
C PHE A 511 -22.64 14.60 11.72
N PRO A 512 -22.33 15.80 11.19
CA PRO A 512 -23.33 16.85 11.07
C PRO A 512 -24.43 16.39 10.11
N SER A 513 -25.68 16.58 10.51
CA SER A 513 -26.89 16.29 9.76
C SER A 513 -26.83 16.77 8.30
N PRO A 514 -27.16 15.95 7.30
CA PRO A 514 -27.64 16.47 6.03
C PRO A 514 -29.13 16.75 6.16
N ILE A 515 -29.50 18.04 6.06
CA ILE A 515 -30.85 18.42 5.63
C ILE A 515 -30.94 17.99 4.16
N GLU A 516 -31.54 16.84 3.87
CA GLU A 516 -31.90 16.49 2.50
C GLU A 516 -33.20 17.20 2.12
N LEU A 517 -33.09 18.25 1.30
CA LEU A 517 -34.19 18.74 0.50
C LEU A 517 -34.52 17.67 -0.54
N VAL A 518 -35.59 16.90 -0.34
CA VAL A 518 -36.15 16.05 -1.41
C VAL A 518 -36.79 16.98 -2.43
N THR A 519 -36.09 17.26 -3.52
CA THR A 519 -36.68 17.84 -4.74
C THR A 519 -37.26 16.67 -5.54
N ALA A 520 -38.58 16.61 -5.64
CA ALA A 520 -39.26 15.62 -6.46
C ALA A 520 -38.96 15.87 -7.95
N MET A 521 -38.22 14.96 -8.59
CA MET A 521 -38.30 14.77 -10.03
C MET A 521 -39.29 13.63 -10.31
N ASN A 522 -40.27 13.94 -11.17
CA ASN A 522 -41.31 13.04 -11.68
C ASN A 522 -40.78 11.65 -12.08
N ALA A 523 -41.19 10.61 -11.35
CA ALA A 523 -41.72 9.36 -11.89
C ALA A 523 -42.08 8.44 -10.71
N GLY A 524 -43.25 7.82 -10.80
CA GLY A 524 -43.91 7.14 -9.68
C GLY A 524 -43.22 5.86 -9.17
N LEU A 525 -43.82 5.40 -8.06
CA LEU A 525 -43.60 4.15 -7.31
C LEU A 525 -42.43 4.17 -6.32
N VAL A 526 -42.75 4.55 -5.08
CA VAL A 526 -42.06 4.04 -3.89
C VAL A 526 -43.05 3.11 -3.18
N TRP A 527 -42.73 1.82 -3.14
CA TRP A 527 -43.40 0.85 -2.27
C TRP A 527 -42.80 0.91 -0.86
N CYS A 528 -43.66 0.71 0.14
CA CYS A 528 -43.37 0.71 1.58
C CYS A 528 -42.36 -0.35 2.02
#